data_AF-A0A9W2Z821-F1
#
_entry.id   AF-A0A9W2Z821-F1
#
_cell.length_a   1.000
_cell.length_b   1.000
_cell.length_c   1.000
_cell.angle_alpha   90.00
_cell.angle_beta   90.00
_cell.angle_gamma   90.00
#
_symmetry.space_group_name_H-M   'P 1'
#
loop_
_entity.id
_entity.type
_entity.pdbx_description
1 polymer ?
#
loop_
_entity_poly.entity_id
_entity_poly.type
_entity_poly.pdbx_seq_one_letter_code
_entity_poly.pdbx_strand_id
1 'polypeptide(L)'
;MPNDSEYATVRVYEKVSEYDQKSILLFDFDRLSSLEELRAHINYVLKTSDSVKIQINLKFLKYTVLPAIYDREMIHGLCTLATCDNLDLQKHAHNFAERLLLKEKFDSSYSGISILVKLKTMLIESIELMSQDKSFDPNKKELIKRKCLLLYWVHLDIVLQARRQEDLGDVNLKLSRSQEQKEPIKMFFSSTNKYLSLSFDEARQFQKDVLQWNVQDETIVVGQKEYKQFYSIVDLLKQMFKIQNSGDRILNCLKNLESYLLTKTGIRRQNVSPLCTELIKQGTLQLLTYISNLEERCLKQNITAICQKVLDILRICKRNGTLEITRTLRSLVFSPKKEVRSLALQFFDGKNEFQKSIELLFLEEVQEYFPALRIHHKLTPRTEHMNYWLNISGKFMKSKFRASVYIPLKENLITSNRTKFEDKKDLLKERHIQILCRLHHPNIVTLYAFNMDCMPEFYIQEQSSEENSKNLQQYLVNKSQNNNNVCTTKTLIQFLLDAAAAVKFCHDKNIILRDITAASFIVVNKNSVKLSKFRLAIDLAGKMQIKQIV
;
A
#
# COMPACT_ATOMS: atom_id res chain seq x y z
N MET A 1 19.16 -9.63 22.35
CA MET A 1 19.35 -9.51 20.89
C MET A 1 18.06 -8.99 20.32
N PRO A 2 18.03 -7.84 19.62
CA PRO A 2 16.79 -7.32 19.06
C PRO A 2 16.43 -8.11 17.80
N ASN A 3 15.15 -8.42 17.65
CA ASN A 3 14.58 -9.15 16.51
C ASN A 3 14.65 -8.28 15.24
N ASP A 4 15.28 -8.82 14.19
CA ASP A 4 15.35 -8.28 12.83
C ASP A 4 14.02 -8.40 12.06
N SER A 5 12.88 -8.09 12.68
CA SER A 5 11.66 -7.82 11.92
C SER A 5 11.69 -6.37 11.42
N GLU A 6 12.58 -6.09 10.46
CA GLU A 6 12.65 -4.83 9.70
C GLU A 6 11.38 -4.65 8.85
N TYR A 7 10.27 -4.27 9.50
CA TYR A 7 9.23 -3.55 8.80
C TYR A 7 9.66 -2.09 8.69
N ALA A 8 9.58 -1.55 7.46
CA ALA A 8 9.74 -0.13 7.17
C ALA A 8 8.93 0.72 8.16
N THR A 9 9.57 1.24 9.21
CA THR A 9 8.90 2.09 10.18
C THR A 9 8.87 3.49 9.57
N VAL A 10 7.90 3.74 8.69
CA VAL A 10 7.67 5.09 8.16
C VAL A 10 7.28 5.98 9.35
N ARG A 11 8.22 6.80 9.81
CA ARG A 11 8.02 7.71 10.94
C ARG A 11 7.30 8.95 10.43
N VAL A 12 5.99 8.98 10.67
CA VAL A 12 5.16 10.18 10.50
C VAL A 12 5.39 11.03 11.72
N TYR A 13 5.92 12.25 11.55
CA TYR A 13 6.07 13.14 12.69
C TYR A 13 4.75 13.88 12.94
N GLU A 14 4.33 13.82 14.20
CA GLU A 14 3.01 14.11 14.78
C GLU A 14 2.56 15.59 14.70
N LYS A 15 3.17 16.43 13.86
CA LYS A 15 2.90 17.87 13.84
C LYS A 15 1.97 18.34 12.73
N VAL A 16 1.15 17.45 12.19
CA VAL A 16 0.03 17.88 11.32
C VAL A 16 -1.13 18.44 12.14
N SER A 17 -1.10 18.35 13.48
CA SER A 17 -2.05 19.08 14.31
C SER A 17 -1.56 19.30 15.74
N GLU A 18 -1.67 20.53 16.22
CA GLU A 18 -1.77 20.85 17.65
C GLU A 18 -3.11 20.32 18.19
N TYR A 19 -3.31 19.00 18.20
CA TYR A 19 -4.42 18.40 18.94
C TYR A 19 -3.88 17.75 20.20
N ASP A 20 -4.46 18.17 21.32
CA ASP A 20 -4.31 17.60 22.64
C ASP A 20 -4.33 16.05 22.56
N GLN A 21 -3.32 15.37 23.11
CA GLN A 21 -3.24 13.91 23.15
C GLN A 21 -4.49 13.28 23.79
N LYS A 22 -5.22 14.05 24.62
CA LYS A 22 -6.53 13.68 25.18
C LYS A 22 -7.66 13.55 24.14
N SER A 23 -7.48 14.05 22.92
CA SER A 23 -8.51 14.10 21.86
C SER A 23 -8.27 13.13 20.70
N ILE A 24 -7.26 12.26 20.81
CA ILE A 24 -7.14 11.05 20.01
C ILE A 24 -7.99 10.01 20.73
N LEU A 25 -9.15 9.68 20.16
CA LEU A 25 -9.87 8.47 20.55
C LEU A 25 -8.98 7.29 20.14
N LEU A 26 -8.09 6.87 21.04
CA LEU A 26 -7.29 5.67 20.86
C LEU A 26 -8.27 4.51 20.76
N PHE A 27 -8.10 3.74 19.70
CA PHE A 27 -8.94 2.60 19.38
C PHE A 27 -8.72 1.52 20.47
N ASP A 28 -9.60 1.48 21.47
CA ASP A 28 -9.54 0.48 22.54
C ASP A 28 -10.21 -0.82 22.05
N PHE A 29 -9.40 -1.68 21.42
CA PHE A 29 -9.85 -2.93 20.83
C PHE A 29 -10.46 -3.88 21.86
N ASP A 30 -10.06 -3.76 23.13
CA ASP A 30 -10.50 -4.61 24.22
C ASP A 30 -11.88 -4.21 24.77
N ARG A 31 -12.40 -3.04 24.38
CA ARG A 31 -13.74 -2.55 24.75
C ARG A 31 -14.84 -2.84 23.73
N LEU A 32 -14.49 -3.29 22.53
CA LEU A 32 -15.47 -3.57 21.48
C LEU A 32 -16.02 -4.98 21.70
N SER A 33 -17.32 -5.06 21.99
CA SER A 33 -17.99 -6.34 22.31
C SER A 33 -18.45 -7.08 21.05
N SER A 34 -18.55 -6.38 19.90
CA SER A 34 -18.91 -6.96 18.62
C SER A 34 -18.18 -6.35 17.42
N LEU A 35 -18.16 -7.08 16.30
CA LEU A 35 -17.56 -6.62 15.04
C LEU A 35 -18.43 -5.57 14.33
N GLU A 36 -19.74 -5.56 14.60
CA GLU A 36 -20.65 -4.49 14.21
C GLU A 36 -20.32 -3.17 14.92
N GLU A 37 -20.03 -3.22 16.22
CA GLU A 37 -19.55 -2.06 16.98
C GLU A 37 -18.21 -1.57 16.45
N LEU A 38 -17.29 -2.48 16.10
CA LEU A 38 -16.03 -2.13 15.43
C LEU A 38 -16.28 -1.38 14.12
N ARG A 39 -17.17 -1.90 13.25
CA ARG A 39 -17.51 -1.25 11.97
C ARG A 39 -18.15 0.12 12.20
N ALA A 40 -19.12 0.20 13.10
CA ALA A 40 -19.82 1.44 13.42
C ALA A 40 -18.87 2.48 14.00
N HIS A 41 -17.97 2.08 14.90
CA HIS A 41 -16.97 2.95 15.49
C HIS A 41 -15.95 3.43 14.46
N ILE A 42 -15.46 2.55 13.57
CA ILE A 42 -14.58 2.97 12.46
C ILE A 42 -15.29 3.97 11.56
N ASN A 43 -16.51 3.67 11.13
CA ASN A 43 -17.27 4.57 10.27
C ASN A 43 -17.57 5.91 10.98
N TYR A 44 -17.85 5.88 12.29
CA TYR A 44 -18.02 7.08 13.11
C TYR A 44 -16.73 7.90 13.17
N VAL A 45 -15.60 7.26 13.49
CA VAL A 45 -14.28 7.90 13.56
C VAL A 45 -13.91 8.51 12.21
N LEU A 46 -14.20 7.83 11.10
CA LEU A 46 -13.93 8.31 9.75
C LEU A 46 -14.86 9.46 9.33
N LYS A 47 -16.08 9.55 9.88
CA LYS A 47 -17.07 10.59 9.56
C LYS A 47 -16.94 11.85 10.42
N THR A 48 -16.54 11.71 11.68
CA THR A 48 -16.59 12.81 12.67
C THR A 48 -15.31 13.63 12.79
N SER A 49 -14.21 13.18 12.19
CA SER A 49 -12.91 13.73 12.52
C SER A 49 -12.34 14.67 11.44
N ASP A 50 -11.59 15.68 11.90
CA ASP A 50 -10.78 16.54 11.03
C ASP A 50 -9.96 15.67 10.07
N SER A 51 -9.82 16.14 8.83
CA SER A 51 -9.09 15.48 7.74
C SER A 51 -7.72 14.91 8.15
N VAL A 52 -7.08 15.51 9.16
CA VAL A 52 -5.82 15.04 9.77
C VAL A 52 -6.01 13.85 10.72
N LYS A 53 -7.01 13.91 11.61
CA LYS A 53 -7.34 12.83 12.55
C LYS A 53 -7.75 11.56 11.82
N ILE A 54 -8.49 11.70 10.71
CA ILE A 54 -8.83 10.58 9.81
C ILE A 54 -7.54 9.86 9.35
N GLN A 55 -6.48 10.60 9.02
CA GLN A 55 -5.25 9.98 8.50
C GLN A 55 -4.44 9.24 9.56
N ILE A 56 -4.35 9.80 10.77
CA ILE A 56 -3.69 9.13 11.90
C ILE A 56 -4.41 7.82 12.19
N ASN A 57 -5.75 7.87 12.30
CA ASN A 57 -6.57 6.69 12.56
C ASN A 57 -6.48 5.66 11.42
N LEU A 58 -6.46 6.10 10.16
CA LEU A 58 -6.26 5.18 9.03
C LEU A 58 -4.89 4.50 9.05
N LYS A 59 -3.82 5.20 9.44
CA LYS A 59 -2.49 4.58 9.58
C LYS A 59 -2.48 3.54 10.69
N PHE A 60 -3.00 3.88 11.85
CA PHE A 60 -3.14 2.93 12.95
C PHE A 60 -3.95 1.69 12.53
N LEU A 61 -5.09 1.90 11.87
CA LEU A 61 -5.92 0.80 11.37
C LEU A 61 -5.17 -0.08 10.37
N LYS A 62 -4.41 0.51 9.44
CA LYS A 62 -3.70 -0.25 8.40
C LYS A 62 -2.45 -0.97 8.87
N TYR A 63 -1.66 -0.33 9.71
CA TYR A 63 -0.31 -0.79 10.03
C TYR A 63 -0.23 -1.44 11.41
N THR A 64 -1.26 -1.29 12.25
CA THR A 64 -1.32 -1.91 13.58
C THR A 64 -2.50 -2.88 13.69
N VAL A 65 -3.71 -2.40 13.43
CA VAL A 65 -4.93 -3.20 13.65
C VAL A 65 -5.09 -4.32 12.61
N LEU A 66 -4.96 -4.02 11.32
CA LEU A 66 -5.12 -5.02 10.26
C LEU A 66 -4.13 -6.19 10.38
N PRO A 67 -2.81 -5.95 10.59
CA PRO A 67 -1.87 -7.02 10.88
C PRO A 67 -2.27 -7.85 12.10
N ALA A 68 -2.66 -7.21 13.21
CA ALA A 68 -3.09 -7.93 14.42
C ALA A 68 -4.33 -8.81 14.19
N ILE A 69 -5.33 -8.33 13.44
CA ILE A 69 -6.52 -9.12 13.07
C ILE A 69 -6.12 -10.30 12.17
N TYR A 70 -5.20 -10.08 11.23
CA TYR A 70 -4.69 -11.14 10.35
C TYR A 70 -3.87 -12.19 11.10
N ASP A 71 -3.01 -11.79 12.03
CA ASP A 71 -2.19 -12.69 12.84
C ASP A 71 -3.03 -13.51 13.82
N ARG A 72 -4.17 -12.97 14.26
CA ARG A 72 -5.21 -13.68 15.02
C ARG A 72 -6.16 -14.50 14.13
N GLU A 73 -5.93 -14.57 12.83
CA GLU A 73 -6.72 -15.37 11.87
C GLU A 73 -8.22 -15.04 11.87
N MET A 74 -8.56 -13.77 12.16
CA MET A 74 -9.93 -13.29 12.30
C MET A 74 -10.53 -12.86 10.94
N ILE A 75 -10.90 -13.83 10.09
CA ILE A 75 -11.44 -13.55 8.75
C ILE A 75 -12.66 -12.63 8.78
N HIS A 76 -13.53 -12.76 9.80
CA HIS A 76 -14.70 -11.90 9.92
C HIS A 76 -14.33 -10.44 10.21
N GLY A 77 -13.32 -10.19 11.04
CA GLY A 77 -12.79 -8.84 11.27
C GLY A 77 -12.24 -8.24 9.98
N LEU A 78 -11.48 -9.01 9.21
CA LEU A 78 -10.93 -8.56 7.92
C LEU A 78 -12.03 -8.24 6.91
N CYS A 79 -13.03 -9.11 6.75
CA CYS A 79 -14.17 -8.86 5.85
C CYS A 79 -15.04 -7.67 6.29
N THR A 80 -15.17 -7.45 7.60
CA THR A 80 -15.85 -6.27 8.15
C THR A 80 -15.13 -4.98 7.74
N LEU A 81 -13.80 -4.96 7.85
CA LEU A 81 -12.99 -3.82 7.41
C LEU A 81 -12.96 -3.69 5.87
N ALA A 82 -13.02 -4.81 5.16
CA ALA A 82 -13.12 -4.87 3.71
C ALA A 82 -14.43 -4.27 3.17
N THR A 83 -15.44 -4.07 4.02
CA THR A 83 -16.75 -3.51 3.66
C THR A 83 -17.07 -2.16 4.36
N CYS A 84 -16.07 -1.51 4.97
CA CYS A 84 -16.21 -0.17 5.57
C CYS A 84 -16.33 0.95 4.50
N ASP A 85 -16.59 2.20 4.90
CA ASP A 85 -16.79 3.30 3.94
C ASP A 85 -15.49 3.81 3.28
N ASN A 86 -14.31 3.46 3.82
CA ASN A 86 -13.02 3.95 3.32
C ASN A 86 -12.35 2.99 2.32
N LEU A 87 -12.30 3.38 1.04
CA LEU A 87 -11.75 2.56 -0.06
C LEU A 87 -10.33 2.04 0.18
N ASP A 88 -9.49 2.84 0.82
CA ASP A 88 -8.08 2.52 1.02
C ASP A 88 -7.90 1.47 2.14
N LEU A 89 -8.63 1.63 3.25
CA LEU A 89 -8.72 0.60 4.28
C LEU A 89 -9.33 -0.69 3.74
N GLN A 90 -10.39 -0.60 2.93
CA GLN A 90 -11.00 -1.77 2.28
C GLN A 90 -9.98 -2.55 1.45
N LYS A 91 -9.15 -1.87 0.64
CA LYS A 91 -8.10 -2.52 -0.19
C LYS A 91 -7.10 -3.31 0.66
N HIS A 92 -6.64 -2.75 1.78
CA HIS A 92 -5.69 -3.42 2.67
C HIS A 92 -6.34 -4.62 3.36
N ALA A 93 -7.56 -4.45 3.87
CA ALA A 93 -8.32 -5.52 4.51
C ALA A 93 -8.57 -6.70 3.56
N HIS A 94 -8.92 -6.43 2.29
CA HIS A 94 -9.05 -7.46 1.26
C HIS A 94 -7.76 -8.24 1.03
N ASN A 95 -6.60 -7.57 0.95
CA ASN A 95 -5.31 -8.28 0.78
C ASN A 95 -5.06 -9.26 1.92
N PHE A 96 -5.41 -8.90 3.16
CA PHE A 96 -5.28 -9.80 4.30
C PHE A 96 -6.32 -10.93 4.27
N ALA A 97 -7.58 -10.62 3.94
CA ALA A 97 -8.65 -11.61 3.85
C ALA A 97 -8.35 -12.68 2.79
N GLU A 98 -7.94 -12.27 1.59
CA GLU A 98 -7.54 -13.18 0.51
C GLU A 98 -6.37 -14.09 0.93
N ARG A 99 -5.34 -13.53 1.58
CA ARG A 99 -4.21 -14.33 2.09
C ARG A 99 -4.61 -15.32 3.17
N LEU A 100 -5.52 -14.92 4.05
CA LEU A 100 -5.99 -15.79 5.12
C LEU A 100 -6.83 -16.95 4.58
N LEU A 101 -7.72 -16.68 3.61
CA LEU A 101 -8.46 -17.72 2.89
C LEU A 101 -7.54 -18.69 2.14
N LEU A 102 -6.49 -18.17 1.49
CA LEU A 102 -5.48 -18.98 0.81
C LEU A 102 -4.72 -19.90 1.76
N LYS A 103 -4.47 -19.46 2.99
CA LYS A 103 -3.78 -20.25 4.01
C LYS A 103 -4.64 -21.39 4.58
N GLU A 104 -5.96 -21.35 4.40
CA GLU A 104 -6.92 -22.24 5.06
C GLU A 104 -6.77 -22.25 6.59
N LYS A 105 -6.31 -21.14 7.16
CA LYS A 105 -6.17 -20.99 8.60
C LYS A 105 -7.19 -19.97 9.08
N PHE A 106 -8.19 -20.48 9.76
CA PHE A 106 -9.17 -19.68 10.47
C PHE A 106 -9.12 -20.10 11.92
N ASP A 107 -9.26 -19.13 12.81
CA ASP A 107 -9.63 -19.45 14.17
C ASP A 107 -10.92 -20.29 14.14
N SER A 108 -10.91 -21.40 14.87
CA SER A 108 -12.00 -22.38 14.96
C SER A 108 -13.34 -21.75 15.34
N SER A 109 -13.33 -20.61 16.05
CA SER A 109 -14.56 -19.86 16.35
C SER A 109 -15.18 -19.19 15.13
N TYR A 110 -14.44 -19.08 14.01
CA TYR A 110 -14.84 -18.39 12.79
C TYR A 110 -15.01 -19.29 11.55
N SER A 111 -14.86 -20.61 11.69
CA SER A 111 -15.00 -21.56 10.58
C SER A 111 -16.42 -22.13 10.40
N GLY A 112 -17.39 -21.70 11.20
CA GLY A 112 -18.76 -22.17 11.11
C GLY A 112 -19.50 -21.66 9.87
N ILE A 113 -20.37 -22.49 9.29
CA ILE A 113 -21.23 -22.13 8.15
C ILE A 113 -22.00 -20.83 8.40
N SER A 114 -22.51 -20.62 9.62
CA SER A 114 -23.24 -19.39 10.00
C SER A 114 -22.42 -18.11 9.78
N ILE A 115 -21.12 -18.15 10.08
CA ILE A 115 -20.22 -17.02 9.89
C ILE A 115 -19.94 -16.81 8.41
N LEU A 116 -19.71 -17.88 7.64
CA LEU A 116 -19.54 -17.78 6.19
C LEU A 116 -20.78 -17.19 5.50
N VAL A 117 -21.99 -17.56 5.92
CA VAL A 117 -23.26 -16.99 5.42
C VAL A 117 -23.36 -15.50 5.76
N LYS A 118 -22.97 -15.11 6.97
CA LYS A 118 -22.90 -13.69 7.37
C LYS A 118 -21.91 -12.91 6.49
N LEU A 119 -20.73 -13.47 6.25
CA LEU A 119 -19.74 -12.88 5.34
C LEU A 119 -20.23 -12.74 3.92
N LYS A 120 -20.90 -13.78 3.39
CA LYS A 120 -21.54 -13.77 2.09
C LYS A 120 -22.53 -12.59 1.99
N THR A 121 -23.38 -12.43 2.99
CA THR A 121 -24.39 -11.34 3.06
C THR A 121 -23.72 -9.97 3.06
N MET A 122 -22.73 -9.75 3.92
CA MET A 122 -22.00 -8.48 4.00
C MET A 122 -21.30 -8.12 2.67
N LEU A 123 -20.73 -9.10 1.98
CA LEU A 123 -20.09 -8.89 0.68
C LEU A 123 -21.11 -8.54 -0.40
N ILE A 124 -22.26 -9.23 -0.44
CA ILE A 124 -23.36 -8.94 -1.38
C ILE A 124 -23.83 -7.50 -1.18
N GLU A 125 -24.20 -7.11 0.03
CA GLU A 125 -24.65 -5.75 0.35
C GLU A 125 -23.62 -4.70 -0.08
N SER A 126 -22.34 -4.95 0.22
CA SER A 126 -21.27 -4.01 -0.10
C SER A 126 -21.02 -3.89 -1.60
N ILE A 127 -21.12 -4.99 -2.35
CA ILE A 127 -21.02 -4.99 -3.82
C ILE A 127 -22.19 -4.22 -4.42
N GLU A 128 -23.41 -4.45 -3.94
CA GLU A 128 -24.62 -3.78 -4.42
C GLU A 128 -24.54 -2.27 -4.19
N LEU A 129 -24.23 -1.83 -2.96
CA LEU A 129 -24.04 -0.42 -2.62
C LEU A 129 -22.99 0.26 -3.51
N MET A 130 -21.84 -0.39 -3.73
CA MET A 130 -20.80 0.15 -4.60
C MET A 130 -21.20 0.19 -6.09
N SER A 131 -22.07 -0.74 -6.52
CA SER A 131 -22.52 -0.81 -7.91
C SER A 131 -23.58 0.24 -8.26
N GLN A 132 -24.29 0.78 -7.26
CA GLN A 132 -25.28 1.84 -7.43
C GLN A 132 -24.63 3.22 -7.60
N ASP A 133 -23.37 3.37 -7.20
CA ASP A 133 -22.63 4.62 -7.35
C ASP A 133 -22.31 4.89 -8.83
N LYS A 134 -22.92 5.94 -9.39
CA LYS A 134 -22.76 6.32 -10.80
C LYS A 134 -21.36 6.86 -11.12
N SER A 135 -20.58 7.26 -10.12
CA SER A 135 -19.23 7.80 -10.32
C SER A 135 -18.28 6.75 -10.90
N PHE A 136 -17.63 7.07 -12.02
CA PHE A 136 -16.66 6.18 -12.65
C PHE A 136 -15.28 6.39 -12.00
N ASP A 137 -14.99 5.62 -10.94
CA ASP A 137 -13.65 5.52 -10.35
C ASP A 137 -13.03 4.14 -10.69
N PRO A 138 -11.92 4.09 -11.45
CA PRO A 138 -11.20 2.85 -11.74
C PRO A 138 -10.85 2.03 -10.48
N ASN A 139 -10.53 2.71 -9.37
CA ASN A 139 -10.22 2.04 -8.11
C ASN A 139 -11.43 1.29 -7.52
N LYS A 140 -12.63 1.88 -7.64
CA LYS A 140 -13.87 1.23 -7.20
C LYS A 140 -14.17 0.00 -8.05
N LYS A 141 -13.96 0.08 -9.37
CA LYS A 141 -14.14 -1.05 -10.29
C LYS A 141 -13.27 -2.24 -9.90
N GLU A 142 -11.98 -2.01 -9.64
CA GLU A 142 -11.07 -3.09 -9.22
C GLU A 142 -11.50 -3.68 -7.86
N LEU A 143 -11.90 -2.83 -6.92
CA LEU A 143 -12.35 -3.28 -5.60
C LEU A 143 -13.63 -4.12 -5.68
N ILE A 144 -14.58 -3.76 -6.55
CA ILE A 144 -15.79 -4.56 -6.80
C ILE A 144 -15.42 -5.94 -7.35
N LYS A 145 -14.51 -6.03 -8.32
CA LYS A 145 -14.06 -7.35 -8.84
C LYS A 145 -13.47 -8.23 -7.75
N ARG A 146 -12.62 -7.64 -6.89
CA ARG A 146 -12.01 -8.35 -5.77
C ARG A 146 -13.04 -8.81 -4.74
N LYS A 147 -14.05 -8.00 -4.45
CA LYS A 147 -15.20 -8.41 -3.62
C LYS A 147 -15.97 -9.56 -4.25
N CYS A 148 -16.21 -9.54 -5.57
CA CYS A 148 -16.86 -10.66 -6.26
C CYS A 148 -16.03 -11.95 -6.17
N LEU A 149 -14.71 -11.88 -6.34
CA LEU A 149 -13.82 -13.04 -6.13
C LEU A 149 -13.91 -13.57 -4.70
N LEU A 150 -13.84 -12.68 -3.71
CA LEU A 150 -13.95 -13.03 -2.30
C LEU A 150 -15.31 -13.68 -1.99
N LEU A 151 -16.39 -13.12 -2.51
CA LEU A 151 -17.75 -13.64 -2.39
C LEU A 151 -17.87 -15.04 -3.02
N TYR A 152 -17.28 -15.24 -4.20
CA TYR A 152 -17.26 -16.53 -4.88
C TYR A 152 -16.58 -17.58 -4.02
N TRP A 153 -15.46 -17.22 -3.40
CA TRP A 153 -14.70 -18.10 -2.53
C TRP A 153 -15.44 -18.46 -1.25
N VAL A 154 -16.01 -17.46 -0.57
CA VAL A 154 -16.83 -17.69 0.62
C VAL A 154 -18.00 -18.59 0.27
N HIS A 155 -18.65 -18.38 -0.88
CA HIS A 155 -19.74 -19.24 -1.31
C HIS A 155 -19.28 -20.67 -1.61
N LEU A 156 -18.10 -20.84 -2.21
CA LEU A 156 -17.51 -22.15 -2.45
C LEU A 156 -17.24 -22.90 -1.13
N ASP A 157 -16.68 -22.25 -0.12
CA ASP A 157 -16.47 -22.86 1.19
C ASP A 157 -17.80 -23.22 1.87
N ILE A 158 -18.84 -22.39 1.75
CA ILE A 158 -20.21 -22.73 2.20
C ILE A 158 -20.70 -24.01 1.49
N VAL A 159 -20.59 -24.05 0.17
CA VAL A 159 -21.02 -25.21 -0.62
C VAL A 159 -20.26 -26.46 -0.20
N LEU A 160 -18.96 -26.39 0.08
CA LEU A 160 -18.17 -27.55 0.50
C LEU A 160 -18.47 -28.00 1.94
N GLN A 161 -18.85 -27.08 2.82
CA GLN A 161 -19.15 -27.38 4.22
C GLN A 161 -20.59 -27.85 4.45
N ALA A 162 -21.54 -27.41 3.60
CA ALA A 162 -22.95 -27.74 3.75
C ALA A 162 -23.20 -29.26 3.64
N ARG A 163 -23.70 -29.88 4.73
CA ARG A 163 -23.96 -31.32 4.78
C ARG A 163 -25.43 -31.66 4.53
N ARG A 164 -26.34 -30.74 4.84
CA ARG A 164 -27.79 -30.89 4.70
C ARG A 164 -28.38 -29.84 3.76
N GLN A 165 -29.57 -30.10 3.25
CA GLN A 165 -30.30 -29.18 2.37
C GLN A 165 -30.77 -27.92 3.11
N GLU A 166 -31.10 -28.04 4.40
CA GLU A 166 -31.46 -26.92 5.27
C GLU A 166 -30.28 -25.93 5.42
N ASP A 167 -29.04 -26.43 5.50
CA ASP A 167 -27.83 -25.59 5.55
C ASP A 167 -27.62 -24.75 4.26
N LEU A 168 -28.24 -25.17 3.15
CA LEU A 168 -28.21 -24.49 1.85
C LEU A 168 -29.43 -23.59 1.60
N GLY A 169 -30.50 -23.71 2.39
CA GLY A 169 -31.72 -22.92 2.26
C GLY A 169 -31.49 -21.42 2.45
N ASP A 170 -30.68 -21.06 3.46
CA ASP A 170 -30.26 -19.69 3.76
C ASP A 170 -29.16 -19.16 2.81
N VAL A 171 -28.69 -19.98 1.87
CA VAL A 171 -27.56 -19.67 0.97
C VAL A 171 -28.04 -19.06 -0.36
N ASN A 172 -29.34 -19.03 -0.66
CA ASN A 172 -29.87 -18.54 -1.95
C ASN A 172 -29.90 -17.00 -2.10
N LEU A 173 -29.06 -16.27 -1.37
CA LEU A 173 -28.85 -14.84 -1.59
C LEU A 173 -28.20 -14.61 -2.96
N LYS A 174 -28.92 -13.93 -3.85
CA LYS A 174 -28.48 -13.52 -5.20
C LYS A 174 -28.09 -12.05 -5.18
N LEU A 175 -27.14 -11.65 -6.04
CA LEU A 175 -26.90 -10.23 -6.30
C LEU A 175 -28.05 -9.68 -7.13
N SER A 176 -28.66 -8.60 -6.66
CA SER A 176 -29.71 -7.86 -7.36
C SER A 176 -29.19 -7.37 -8.72
N ARG A 177 -29.90 -7.72 -9.79
CA ARG A 177 -29.57 -7.24 -11.15
C ARG A 177 -29.97 -5.77 -11.27
N SER A 178 -29.02 -4.86 -11.10
CA SER A 178 -29.20 -3.46 -11.54
C SER A 178 -29.22 -3.40 -13.07
N GLN A 179 -30.21 -2.71 -13.65
CA GLN A 179 -30.37 -2.59 -15.11
C GLN A 179 -29.29 -1.71 -15.79
N GLU A 180 -28.47 -0.97 -15.03
CA GLU A 180 -27.47 0.00 -15.56
C GLU A 180 -26.00 -0.38 -15.26
N GLN A 181 -25.64 -1.66 -15.21
CA GLN A 181 -24.25 -2.04 -14.94
C GLN A 181 -23.32 -1.85 -16.15
N LYS A 182 -22.17 -1.19 -15.95
CA LYS A 182 -21.14 -0.98 -16.97
C LYS A 182 -20.52 -2.33 -17.43
N GLU A 183 -20.29 -2.44 -18.73
CA GLU A 183 -19.80 -3.62 -19.48
C GLU A 183 -18.71 -4.49 -18.79
N PRO A 184 -17.64 -3.97 -18.18
CA PRO A 184 -16.60 -4.83 -17.60
C PRO A 184 -16.95 -5.43 -16.23
N ILE A 185 -17.92 -4.85 -15.50
CA ILE A 185 -18.37 -5.37 -14.19
C ILE A 185 -19.48 -6.41 -14.39
N LYS A 186 -20.33 -6.19 -15.41
CA LYS A 186 -21.45 -7.04 -15.78
C LYS A 186 -21.05 -8.51 -15.98
N MET A 187 -19.90 -8.78 -16.59
CA MET A 187 -19.38 -10.14 -16.74
C MET A 187 -19.12 -10.81 -15.38
N PHE A 188 -18.44 -10.13 -14.45
CA PHE A 188 -18.17 -10.67 -13.12
C PHE A 188 -19.47 -10.90 -12.34
N PHE A 189 -20.43 -9.98 -12.42
CA PHE A 189 -21.75 -10.17 -11.82
C PHE A 189 -22.50 -11.35 -12.42
N SER A 190 -22.45 -11.53 -13.74
CA SER A 190 -23.10 -12.65 -14.43
C SER A 190 -22.51 -13.99 -14.00
N SER A 191 -21.17 -14.12 -14.03
CA SER A 191 -20.47 -15.33 -13.56
C SER A 191 -20.70 -15.61 -12.08
N THR A 192 -20.66 -14.56 -11.24
CA THR A 192 -20.93 -14.69 -9.80
C THR A 192 -22.36 -15.15 -9.56
N ASN A 193 -23.35 -14.49 -10.17
CA ASN A 193 -24.76 -14.86 -10.00
C ASN A 193 -25.07 -16.26 -10.50
N LYS A 194 -24.48 -16.68 -11.62
CA LYS A 194 -24.64 -18.05 -12.13
C LYS A 194 -24.16 -19.09 -11.12
N TYR A 195 -23.09 -18.78 -10.39
CA TYR A 195 -22.57 -19.65 -9.35
C TYR A 195 -23.40 -19.59 -8.06
N LEU A 196 -23.79 -18.39 -7.63
CA LEU A 196 -24.69 -18.21 -6.48
C LEU A 196 -26.07 -18.88 -6.71
N SER A 197 -26.43 -19.18 -7.95
CA SER A 197 -27.68 -19.83 -8.34
C SER A 197 -27.56 -21.34 -8.59
N LEU A 198 -26.48 -22.00 -8.19
CA LEU A 198 -26.37 -23.45 -8.31
C LEU A 198 -27.53 -24.13 -7.58
N SER A 199 -28.17 -25.10 -8.23
CA SER A 199 -29.16 -25.95 -7.56
C SER A 199 -28.51 -26.81 -6.48
N PHE A 200 -29.30 -27.26 -5.50
CA PHE A 200 -28.82 -28.17 -4.46
C PHE A 200 -28.18 -29.43 -5.05
N ASP A 201 -28.80 -30.00 -6.10
CA ASP A 201 -28.28 -31.19 -6.77
C ASP A 201 -26.96 -30.92 -7.51
N GLU A 202 -26.83 -29.76 -8.18
CA GLU A 202 -25.56 -29.37 -8.80
C GLU A 202 -24.46 -29.12 -7.76
N ALA A 203 -24.79 -28.51 -6.62
CA ALA A 203 -23.87 -28.28 -5.51
C ALA A 203 -23.42 -29.62 -4.89
N ARG A 204 -24.35 -30.55 -4.65
CA ARG A 204 -24.04 -31.89 -4.15
C ARG A 204 -23.23 -32.70 -5.15
N GLN A 205 -23.56 -32.63 -6.44
CA GLN A 205 -22.76 -33.29 -7.47
C GLN A 205 -21.35 -32.69 -7.52
N PHE A 206 -21.23 -31.37 -7.42
CA PHE A 206 -19.94 -30.71 -7.34
C PHE A 206 -19.12 -31.15 -6.12
N GLN A 207 -19.73 -31.26 -4.93
CA GLN A 207 -19.05 -31.81 -3.74
C GLN A 207 -18.52 -33.23 -3.98
N LYS A 208 -19.35 -34.10 -4.59
CA LYS A 208 -18.94 -35.48 -4.94
C LYS A 208 -17.77 -35.47 -5.91
N ASP A 209 -17.87 -34.66 -6.96
CA ASP A 209 -16.81 -34.51 -7.97
C ASP A 209 -15.52 -34.06 -7.30
N VAL A 210 -15.56 -33.09 -6.39
CA VAL A 210 -14.42 -32.57 -5.64
C VAL A 210 -13.79 -33.62 -4.73
N LEU A 211 -14.60 -34.40 -4.00
CA LEU A 211 -14.10 -35.47 -3.13
C LEU A 211 -13.42 -36.61 -3.89
N GLN A 212 -13.83 -36.84 -5.14
CA GLN A 212 -13.25 -37.85 -6.05
C GLN A 212 -12.10 -37.27 -6.88
N TRP A 213 -11.89 -35.96 -6.85
CA TRP A 213 -10.95 -35.29 -7.74
C TRP A 213 -9.51 -35.51 -7.30
N ASN A 214 -8.70 -36.15 -8.15
CA ASN A 214 -7.25 -36.13 -7.99
C ASN A 214 -6.64 -35.01 -8.84
N VAL A 215 -6.14 -33.95 -8.20
CA VAL A 215 -5.71 -32.69 -8.84
C VAL A 215 -4.46 -32.85 -9.70
N GLN A 216 -3.87 -34.05 -9.76
CA GLN A 216 -2.66 -34.33 -10.53
C GLN A 216 -2.86 -34.41 -12.05
N ASP A 217 -4.09 -34.53 -12.57
CA ASP A 217 -4.34 -34.53 -14.02
C ASP A 217 -4.52 -33.11 -14.59
N GLU A 218 -3.41 -32.55 -15.10
CA GLU A 218 -3.29 -31.20 -15.66
C GLU A 218 -4.19 -30.92 -16.87
N THR A 219 -4.63 -31.96 -17.58
CA THR A 219 -5.34 -31.85 -18.87
C THR A 219 -6.85 -31.69 -18.75
N ILE A 220 -7.43 -31.89 -17.55
CA ILE A 220 -8.88 -32.06 -17.39
C ILE A 220 -9.63 -30.77 -16.97
N VAL A 221 -8.92 -29.70 -16.61
CA VAL A 221 -9.58 -28.46 -16.11
C VAL A 221 -10.19 -27.63 -17.25
N VAL A 222 -9.50 -27.53 -18.39
CA VAL A 222 -9.94 -26.66 -19.49
C VAL A 222 -11.07 -27.31 -20.28
N GLY A 223 -12.25 -26.68 -20.28
CA GLY A 223 -13.47 -27.20 -20.91
C GLY A 223 -14.56 -27.63 -19.94
N GLN A 224 -14.27 -27.65 -18.62
CA GLN A 224 -15.29 -27.87 -17.61
C GLN A 224 -16.17 -26.64 -17.38
N LYS A 225 -17.26 -26.80 -16.61
CA LYS A 225 -18.04 -25.66 -16.12
C LYS A 225 -17.15 -24.71 -15.32
N GLU A 226 -17.35 -23.40 -15.48
CA GLU A 226 -16.51 -22.33 -14.92
C GLU A 226 -16.22 -22.47 -13.41
N TYR A 227 -17.20 -22.92 -12.62
CA TYR A 227 -17.02 -23.10 -11.18
C TYR A 227 -16.09 -24.26 -10.79
N LYS A 228 -16.03 -25.31 -11.61
CA LYS A 228 -15.07 -26.41 -11.42
C LYS A 228 -13.66 -25.91 -11.70
N GLN A 229 -13.49 -25.13 -12.77
CA GLN A 229 -12.22 -24.49 -13.09
C GLN A 229 -11.78 -23.55 -11.95
N PHE A 230 -12.70 -22.73 -11.45
CA PHE A 230 -12.45 -21.82 -10.33
C PHE A 230 -11.99 -22.60 -9.08
N TYR A 231 -12.69 -23.69 -8.74
CA TYR A 231 -12.31 -24.54 -7.61
C TYR A 231 -10.91 -25.14 -7.77
N SER A 232 -10.61 -25.74 -8.93
CA SER A 232 -9.28 -26.32 -9.19
C SER A 232 -8.18 -25.27 -9.05
N ILE A 233 -8.41 -24.05 -9.52
CA ILE A 233 -7.45 -22.94 -9.36
C ILE A 233 -7.33 -22.55 -7.90
N VAL A 234 -8.44 -22.39 -7.17
CA VAL A 234 -8.43 -22.09 -5.73
C VAL A 234 -7.65 -23.14 -4.95
N ASP A 235 -7.85 -24.43 -5.26
CA ASP A 235 -7.14 -25.51 -4.58
C ASP A 235 -5.63 -25.46 -4.88
N LEU A 236 -5.23 -25.29 -6.14
CA LEU A 236 -3.82 -25.08 -6.50
C LEU A 236 -3.22 -23.88 -5.77
N LEU A 237 -3.96 -22.76 -5.69
CA LEU A 237 -3.53 -21.59 -4.96
C LEU A 237 -3.38 -21.89 -3.47
N LYS A 238 -4.36 -22.53 -2.82
CA LYS A 238 -4.31 -22.92 -1.40
C LYS A 238 -3.13 -23.83 -1.09
N GLN A 239 -2.86 -24.80 -1.98
CA GLN A 239 -1.68 -25.64 -1.86
C GLN A 239 -0.42 -24.78 -1.76
N MET A 240 -0.22 -23.76 -2.61
CA MET A 240 0.99 -22.92 -2.55
C MET A 240 1.23 -22.18 -1.22
N PHE A 241 0.20 -22.01 -0.38
CA PHE A 241 0.31 -21.29 0.90
C PHE A 241 0.54 -22.22 2.10
N LYS A 242 0.45 -23.54 1.93
CA LYS A 242 0.72 -24.51 2.99
C LYS A 242 2.21 -24.48 3.35
N ILE A 243 2.52 -24.08 4.59
CA ILE A 243 3.89 -23.85 5.10
C ILE A 243 4.82 -25.08 4.93
N GLN A 244 4.26 -26.28 4.91
CA GLN A 244 5.00 -27.54 4.76
C GLN A 244 5.43 -27.83 3.31
N ASN A 245 4.99 -27.04 2.34
CA ASN A 245 5.27 -27.35 0.95
C ASN A 245 6.71 -27.04 0.58
N SER A 246 7.37 -28.01 -0.05
CA SER A 246 8.64 -27.79 -0.72
C SER A 246 8.46 -26.76 -1.84
N GLY A 247 9.52 -25.99 -2.12
CA GLY A 247 9.51 -25.03 -3.23
C GLY A 247 9.13 -25.68 -4.57
N ASP A 248 9.46 -26.96 -4.76
CA ASP A 248 9.12 -27.72 -5.96
C ASP A 248 7.62 -27.93 -6.13
N ARG A 249 6.88 -28.15 -5.03
CA ARG A 249 5.42 -28.25 -5.07
C ARG A 249 4.79 -26.93 -5.48
N ILE A 250 5.28 -25.81 -4.92
CA ILE A 250 4.82 -24.47 -5.32
C ILE A 250 5.10 -24.23 -6.81
N LEU A 251 6.30 -24.58 -7.28
CA LEU A 251 6.66 -24.48 -8.70
C LEU A 251 5.75 -25.34 -9.59
N ASN A 252 5.38 -26.54 -9.15
CA ASN A 252 4.47 -27.39 -9.89
C ASN A 252 3.07 -26.76 -9.99
N CYS A 253 2.52 -26.25 -8.88
CA CYS A 253 1.26 -25.52 -8.89
C CYS A 253 1.32 -24.32 -9.86
N LEU A 254 2.42 -23.56 -9.87
CA LEU A 254 2.59 -22.43 -10.78
C LEU A 254 2.69 -22.86 -12.26
N LYS A 255 3.36 -23.98 -12.56
CA LYS A 255 3.37 -24.56 -13.91
C LYS A 255 1.95 -24.90 -14.36
N ASN A 256 1.13 -25.47 -13.48
CA ASN A 256 -0.25 -25.82 -13.80
C ASN A 256 -1.10 -24.58 -14.10
N LEU A 257 -0.94 -23.52 -13.31
CA LEU A 257 -1.62 -22.24 -13.55
C LEU A 257 -1.17 -21.58 -14.87
N GLU A 258 0.11 -21.64 -15.18
CA GLU A 258 0.65 -21.14 -16.45
C GLU A 258 0.10 -21.94 -17.65
N SER A 259 0.14 -23.27 -17.58
CA SER A 259 -0.43 -24.17 -18.61
C SER A 259 -1.91 -23.87 -18.84
N TYR A 260 -2.69 -23.67 -17.77
CA TYR A 260 -4.10 -23.27 -17.85
C TYR A 260 -4.27 -21.95 -18.63
N LEU A 261 -3.46 -20.93 -18.34
CA LEU A 261 -3.52 -19.64 -19.05
C LEU A 261 -3.06 -19.71 -20.52
N LEU A 262 -2.15 -20.62 -20.85
CA LEU A 262 -1.61 -20.81 -22.20
C LEU A 262 -2.46 -21.73 -23.08
N THR A 263 -3.38 -22.49 -22.49
CA THR A 263 -4.19 -23.48 -23.22
C THR A 263 -5.03 -22.78 -24.28
N LYS A 264 -4.68 -23.01 -25.55
CA LYS A 264 -5.47 -22.59 -26.72
C LYS A 264 -6.52 -23.67 -27.00
N THR A 265 -7.77 -23.44 -26.62
CA THR A 265 -8.83 -24.43 -26.89
C THR A 265 -9.27 -24.40 -28.35
N GLY A 266 -8.90 -25.40 -29.14
CA GLY A 266 -9.60 -25.93 -30.33
C GLY A 266 -10.16 -24.98 -31.41
N ILE A 267 -10.96 -25.56 -32.32
CA ILE A 267 -11.59 -24.89 -33.48
C ILE A 267 -12.64 -23.84 -33.05
N ARG A 268 -13.16 -23.95 -31.82
CA ARG A 268 -13.94 -22.91 -31.15
C ARG A 268 -13.07 -22.34 -30.02
N ARG A 269 -12.41 -21.21 -30.26
CA ARG A 269 -11.61 -20.48 -29.26
C ARG A 269 -12.47 -20.10 -28.05
N GLN A 270 -12.64 -21.00 -27.08
CA GLN A 270 -13.15 -20.64 -25.78
C GLN A 270 -12.01 -19.93 -25.04
N ASN A 271 -12.17 -18.62 -24.85
CA ASN A 271 -11.23 -17.86 -24.05
C ASN A 271 -11.30 -18.35 -22.59
N VAL A 272 -10.14 -18.39 -21.94
CA VAL A 272 -10.03 -18.63 -20.49
C VAL A 272 -11.02 -17.73 -19.76
N SER A 273 -11.72 -18.25 -18.74
CA SER A 273 -12.68 -17.46 -17.98
C SER A 273 -12.00 -16.19 -17.44
N PRO A 274 -12.58 -14.99 -17.66
CA PRO A 274 -12.06 -13.75 -17.09
C PRO A 274 -11.97 -13.80 -15.56
N LEU A 275 -12.93 -14.49 -14.92
CA LEU A 275 -12.96 -14.70 -13.47
C LEU A 275 -11.76 -15.54 -13.01
N CYS A 276 -11.49 -16.65 -13.70
CA CYS A 276 -10.36 -17.53 -13.41
C CYS A 276 -9.02 -16.81 -13.66
N THR A 277 -8.91 -16.03 -14.73
CA THR A 277 -7.71 -15.22 -15.01
C THR A 277 -7.47 -14.20 -13.90
N GLU A 278 -8.51 -13.52 -13.45
CA GLU A 278 -8.45 -12.56 -12.34
C GLU A 278 -8.08 -13.25 -11.03
N LEU A 279 -8.64 -14.43 -10.74
CA LEU A 279 -8.29 -15.24 -9.58
C LEU A 279 -6.80 -15.64 -9.59
N ILE A 280 -6.28 -16.13 -10.71
CA ILE A 280 -4.85 -16.49 -10.86
C ILE A 280 -3.98 -15.26 -10.63
N LYS A 281 -4.34 -14.12 -11.23
CA LYS A 281 -3.63 -12.85 -11.04
C LYS A 281 -3.58 -12.46 -9.57
N GLN A 282 -4.73 -12.42 -8.87
CA GLN A 282 -4.76 -12.03 -7.46
C GLN A 282 -4.06 -13.06 -6.56
N GLY A 283 -4.31 -14.36 -6.74
CA GLY A 283 -3.70 -15.42 -5.95
C GLY A 283 -2.17 -15.44 -6.06
N THR A 284 -1.64 -15.26 -7.26
CA THR A 284 -0.18 -15.19 -7.47
C THR A 284 0.44 -13.89 -6.92
N LEU A 285 -0.27 -12.76 -6.97
CA LEU A 285 0.16 -11.52 -6.28
C LEU A 285 0.20 -11.70 -4.76
N GLN A 286 -0.81 -12.34 -4.18
CA GLN A 286 -0.83 -12.65 -2.75
C GLN A 286 0.31 -13.62 -2.38
N LEU A 287 0.64 -14.57 -3.26
CA LEU A 287 1.76 -15.49 -3.06
C LEU A 287 3.09 -14.74 -2.99
N LEU A 288 3.31 -13.76 -3.88
CA LEU A 288 4.51 -12.92 -3.82
C LEU A 288 4.63 -12.15 -2.52
N THR A 289 3.53 -11.54 -2.05
CA THR A 289 3.50 -10.83 -0.75
C THR A 289 3.72 -11.79 0.42
N TYR A 290 3.21 -13.01 0.31
CA TYR A 290 3.41 -14.03 1.34
C TYR A 290 4.87 -14.47 1.40
N ILE A 291 5.47 -14.80 0.26
CA ILE A 291 6.87 -15.23 0.17
C ILE A 291 7.85 -14.12 0.53
N SER A 292 7.54 -12.85 0.19
CA SER A 292 8.38 -11.72 0.60
C SER A 292 8.47 -11.61 2.13
N ASN A 293 7.41 -12.00 2.84
CA ASN A 293 7.33 -11.89 4.30
C ASN A 293 7.75 -13.17 5.05
N LEU A 294 7.96 -14.29 4.37
CA LEU A 294 8.44 -15.52 5.02
C LEU A 294 9.90 -15.35 5.47
N GLU A 295 10.24 -15.89 6.63
CA GLU A 295 11.62 -15.95 7.11
C GLU A 295 12.52 -16.69 6.10
N GLU A 296 13.79 -16.26 5.98
CA GLU A 296 14.73 -16.82 5.00
C GLU A 296 14.84 -18.35 5.09
N ARG A 297 14.72 -18.92 6.29
CA ARG A 297 14.91 -20.36 6.55
C ARG A 297 13.87 -21.24 5.85
N CYS A 298 12.67 -20.72 5.55
CA CYS A 298 11.56 -21.53 5.04
C CYS A 298 11.68 -21.89 3.55
N LEU A 299 12.42 -21.14 2.74
CA LEU A 299 12.37 -21.29 1.27
C LEU A 299 13.74 -21.18 0.56
N LYS A 300 14.87 -21.29 1.28
CA LYS A 300 16.22 -20.94 0.78
C LYS A 300 16.57 -21.46 -0.62
N GLN A 301 16.05 -22.61 -1.06
CA GLN A 301 16.46 -23.23 -2.31
C GLN A 301 15.61 -22.86 -3.55
N ASN A 302 14.47 -22.17 -3.42
CA ASN A 302 13.55 -21.98 -4.56
C ASN A 302 12.87 -20.60 -4.67
N ILE A 303 13.12 -19.62 -3.78
CA ILE A 303 12.43 -18.30 -3.84
C ILE A 303 12.58 -17.63 -5.22
N THR A 304 13.81 -17.59 -5.76
CA THR A 304 14.09 -16.94 -7.04
C THR A 304 13.30 -17.59 -8.17
N ALA A 305 13.26 -18.93 -8.22
CA ALA A 305 12.52 -19.67 -9.24
C ALA A 305 11.00 -19.43 -9.11
N ILE A 306 10.47 -19.43 -7.89
CA ILE A 306 9.06 -19.17 -7.61
C ILE A 306 8.69 -17.75 -8.04
N CYS A 307 9.46 -16.75 -7.62
CA CYS A 307 9.24 -15.35 -7.99
C CYS A 307 9.30 -15.15 -9.49
N GLN A 308 10.30 -15.72 -10.17
CA GLN A 308 10.42 -15.67 -11.63
C GLN A 308 9.17 -16.25 -12.29
N LYS A 309 8.71 -17.43 -11.84
CA LYS A 309 7.55 -18.09 -12.42
C LYS A 309 6.26 -17.31 -12.20
N VAL A 310 6.08 -16.69 -11.03
CA VAL A 310 4.94 -15.80 -10.81
C VAL A 310 5.00 -14.59 -11.76
N LEU A 311 6.16 -13.97 -11.93
CA LEU A 311 6.29 -12.83 -12.85
C LEU A 311 5.97 -13.23 -14.30
N ASP A 312 6.31 -14.45 -14.72
CA ASP A 312 5.95 -14.98 -16.03
C ASP A 312 4.42 -15.14 -16.19
N ILE A 313 3.74 -15.69 -15.19
CA ILE A 313 2.26 -15.76 -15.16
C ILE A 313 1.66 -14.36 -15.25
N LEU A 314 2.19 -13.39 -14.50
CA LEU A 314 1.70 -12.01 -14.53
C LEU A 314 1.94 -11.34 -15.90
N ARG A 315 3.03 -11.67 -16.60
CA ARG A 315 3.26 -11.22 -17.99
C ARG A 315 2.19 -11.77 -18.94
N ILE A 316 1.77 -13.03 -18.75
CA ILE A 316 0.67 -13.64 -19.53
C ILE A 316 -0.64 -12.91 -19.24
N CYS A 317 -0.98 -12.69 -17.97
CA CYS A 317 -2.17 -11.91 -17.57
C CYS A 317 -2.15 -10.48 -18.16
N LYS A 318 -0.98 -9.82 -18.18
CA LYS A 318 -0.79 -8.48 -18.76
C LYS A 318 -1.08 -8.46 -20.26
N ARG A 319 -0.56 -9.44 -21.03
CA ARG A 319 -0.84 -9.56 -22.47
C ARG A 319 -2.33 -9.72 -22.76
N ASN A 320 -3.07 -10.35 -21.85
CA ASN A 320 -4.51 -10.53 -21.95
C ASN A 320 -5.32 -9.28 -21.53
N GLY A 321 -4.67 -8.14 -21.28
CA GLY A 321 -5.33 -6.86 -20.96
C GLY A 321 -5.88 -6.75 -19.54
N THR A 322 -5.45 -7.61 -18.61
CA THR A 322 -6.03 -7.72 -17.26
C THR A 322 -5.15 -7.18 -16.12
N LEU A 323 -3.90 -6.77 -16.42
CA LEU A 323 -2.95 -6.30 -15.41
C LEU A 323 -2.77 -4.78 -15.48
N GLU A 324 -3.40 -4.07 -14.54
CA GLU A 324 -2.86 -2.80 -14.04
C GLU A 324 -1.68 -3.14 -13.12
N ILE A 325 -0.56 -2.39 -13.21
CA ILE A 325 0.56 -2.56 -12.28
C ILE A 325 0.02 -2.32 -10.87
N THR A 326 -0.17 -3.39 -10.11
CA THR A 326 -0.74 -3.30 -8.77
C THR A 326 0.29 -2.75 -7.80
N ARG A 327 -0.19 -2.10 -6.72
CA ARG A 327 0.66 -1.71 -5.59
C ARG A 327 1.56 -2.85 -5.11
N THR A 328 1.02 -4.08 -5.08
CA THR A 328 1.79 -5.27 -4.69
C THR A 328 3.05 -5.42 -5.52
N LEU A 329 2.98 -5.28 -6.85
CA LEU A 329 4.16 -5.36 -7.71
C LEU A 329 5.15 -4.22 -7.47
N ARG A 330 4.66 -3.00 -7.22
CA ARG A 330 5.52 -1.85 -6.87
C ARG A 330 6.27 -2.11 -5.58
N SER A 331 5.58 -2.62 -4.55
CA SER A 331 6.17 -2.88 -3.23
C SER A 331 7.32 -3.90 -3.26
N LEU A 332 7.35 -4.82 -4.24
CA LEU A 332 8.43 -5.80 -4.38
C LEU A 332 9.77 -5.16 -4.77
N VAL A 333 9.75 -3.99 -5.41
CA VAL A 333 10.96 -3.21 -5.70
C VAL A 333 11.65 -2.76 -4.42
N PHE A 334 10.89 -2.60 -3.33
CA PHE A 334 11.36 -2.20 -2.00
C PHE A 334 11.46 -3.39 -1.02
N SER A 335 11.41 -4.63 -1.53
CA SER A 335 11.55 -5.84 -0.70
C SER A 335 12.91 -5.85 -0.01
N PRO A 336 13.05 -6.31 1.25
CA PRO A 336 14.36 -6.47 1.89
C PRO A 336 15.22 -7.55 1.21
N LYS A 337 14.61 -8.50 0.49
CA LYS A 337 15.30 -9.60 -0.20
C LYS A 337 15.82 -9.17 -1.57
N LYS A 338 17.14 -9.25 -1.76
CA LYS A 338 17.86 -8.82 -2.99
C LYS A 338 17.35 -9.52 -4.25
N GLU A 339 17.09 -10.82 -4.18
CA GLU A 339 16.66 -11.64 -5.31
C GLU A 339 15.28 -11.20 -5.80
N VAL A 340 14.37 -10.92 -4.86
CA VAL A 340 13.03 -10.43 -5.16
C VAL A 340 13.08 -9.05 -5.81
N ARG A 341 13.90 -8.12 -5.28
CA ARG A 341 14.10 -6.79 -5.89
C ARG A 341 14.62 -6.89 -7.31
N SER A 342 15.65 -7.73 -7.54
CA SER A 342 16.25 -7.91 -8.86
C SER A 342 15.22 -8.37 -9.90
N LEU A 343 14.41 -9.37 -9.55
CA LEU A 343 13.35 -9.90 -10.41
C LEU A 343 12.23 -8.88 -10.66
N ALA A 344 11.79 -8.17 -9.60
CA ALA A 344 10.78 -7.13 -9.73
C ALA A 344 11.27 -6.02 -10.69
N LEU A 345 12.52 -5.60 -10.58
CA LEU A 345 13.11 -4.60 -11.49
C LEU A 345 13.18 -5.10 -12.94
N GLN A 346 13.55 -6.36 -13.18
CA GLN A 346 13.52 -6.95 -14.52
C GLN A 346 12.11 -6.99 -15.11
N PHE A 347 11.07 -7.09 -14.28
CA PHE A 347 9.69 -7.03 -14.75
C PHE A 347 9.31 -5.61 -15.23
N PHE A 348 9.86 -4.57 -14.62
CA PHE A 348 9.61 -3.17 -14.99
C PHE A 348 10.53 -2.64 -16.11
N ASP A 349 11.62 -3.36 -16.41
CA ASP A 349 12.60 -2.97 -17.42
C ASP A 349 12.11 -3.26 -18.85
N GLY A 350 11.26 -2.37 -19.38
CA GLY A 350 10.78 -2.41 -20.76
C GLY A 350 11.26 -1.20 -21.56
N LYS A 351 11.94 -1.45 -22.69
CA LYS A 351 12.20 -0.51 -23.80
C LYS A 351 12.66 0.92 -23.38
N ASN A 352 13.76 1.03 -22.64
CA ASN A 352 14.48 2.30 -22.39
C ASN A 352 13.76 3.38 -21.53
N GLU A 353 12.61 3.09 -20.91
CA GLU A 353 11.93 4.02 -19.99
C GLU A 353 12.13 3.69 -18.49
N PHE A 354 13.15 2.90 -18.16
CA PHE A 354 13.41 2.43 -16.79
C PHE A 354 13.46 3.59 -15.78
N GLN A 355 14.19 4.66 -16.08
CA GLN A 355 14.37 5.77 -15.13
C GLN A 355 13.06 6.49 -14.80
N LYS A 356 12.26 6.81 -15.82
CA LYS A 356 10.94 7.46 -15.65
C LYS A 356 9.97 6.53 -14.90
N SER A 357 10.05 5.23 -15.17
CA SER A 357 9.25 4.22 -14.48
C SER A 357 9.63 4.13 -13.01
N ILE A 358 10.92 4.13 -12.68
CA ILE A 358 11.41 4.06 -11.29
C ILE A 358 11.08 5.32 -10.50
N GLU A 359 11.25 6.52 -11.07
CA GLU A 359 10.83 7.76 -10.44
C GLU A 359 9.34 7.70 -10.08
N LEU A 360 8.49 7.31 -11.03
CA LEU A 360 7.07 7.15 -10.79
C LEU A 360 6.78 6.12 -9.68
N LEU A 361 7.45 4.97 -9.70
CA LEU A 361 7.30 3.92 -8.68
C LEU A 361 7.62 4.44 -7.27
N PHE A 362 8.72 5.18 -7.11
CA PHE A 362 9.10 5.77 -5.82
C PHE A 362 8.08 6.81 -5.35
N LEU A 363 7.59 7.66 -6.27
CA LEU A 363 6.59 8.66 -5.92
C LEU A 363 5.24 8.08 -5.55
N GLU A 364 4.79 7.09 -6.31
CA GLU A 364 3.55 6.39 -6.01
C GLU A 364 3.66 5.69 -4.65
N GLU A 365 4.78 5.05 -4.33
CA GLU A 365 4.99 4.43 -3.01
C GLU A 365 4.97 5.48 -1.87
N VAL A 366 5.60 6.64 -2.06
CA VAL A 366 5.53 7.74 -1.08
C VAL A 366 4.09 8.26 -0.93
N GLN A 367 3.33 8.39 -2.02
CA GLN A 367 1.92 8.80 -1.95
C GLN A 367 1.03 7.77 -1.25
N GLU A 368 1.34 6.48 -1.35
CA GLU A 368 0.65 5.42 -0.61
C GLU A 368 0.84 5.58 0.92
N TYR A 369 2.01 6.04 1.37
CA TYR A 369 2.22 6.38 2.78
C TYR A 369 1.45 7.64 3.22
N PHE A 370 1.12 8.55 2.29
CA PHE A 370 0.45 9.82 2.58
C PHE A 370 -0.65 10.13 1.55
N PRO A 371 -1.85 9.54 1.66
CA PRO A 371 -2.92 9.76 0.68
C PRO A 371 -3.42 11.22 0.55
N ALA A 372 -3.22 12.10 1.55
CA ALA A 372 -3.49 13.54 1.39
C ALA A 372 -2.48 14.25 0.50
N LEU A 373 -1.35 13.62 0.22
CA LEU A 373 -0.23 14.23 -0.45
C LEU A 373 -0.50 14.27 -1.95
N ARG A 374 -1.01 15.43 -2.39
CA ARG A 374 -1.20 15.71 -3.81
C ARG A 374 0.12 16.17 -4.40
N ILE A 375 0.81 15.25 -5.07
CA ILE A 375 2.02 15.56 -5.82
C ILE A 375 1.62 16.19 -7.15
N HIS A 376 2.04 17.44 -7.37
CA HIS A 376 1.93 18.10 -8.67
C HIS A 376 3.26 17.97 -9.39
N HIS A 377 3.51 16.84 -10.06
CA HIS A 377 4.75 16.65 -10.80
C HIS A 377 4.48 16.20 -12.23
N LYS A 378 5.04 16.95 -13.19
CA LYS A 378 5.25 16.47 -14.55
C LYS A 378 6.63 15.83 -14.57
N LEU A 379 6.68 14.50 -14.69
CA LEU A 379 7.93 13.77 -14.83
C LEU A 379 8.57 14.15 -16.17
N THR A 380 9.54 15.04 -16.13
CA THR A 380 10.51 15.21 -17.22
C THR A 380 11.63 14.21 -16.96
N PRO A 381 11.80 13.18 -17.82
CA PRO A 381 12.80 12.14 -17.58
C PRO A 381 14.17 12.79 -17.45
N ARG A 382 14.82 12.60 -16.30
CA ARG A 382 16.21 12.99 -16.12
C ARG A 382 17.09 11.92 -16.75
N THR A 383 18.08 12.35 -17.53
CA THR A 383 19.13 11.49 -18.06
C THR A 383 20.29 11.31 -17.05
N GLU A 384 20.07 11.65 -15.78
CA GLU A 384 21.10 11.57 -14.75
C GLU A 384 21.38 10.09 -14.39
N HIS A 385 22.55 9.59 -14.81
CA HIS A 385 23.03 8.24 -14.51
C HIS A 385 23.73 8.19 -13.14
N MET A 386 23.15 8.81 -12.13
CA MET A 386 23.71 8.90 -10.77
C MET A 386 22.60 8.81 -9.73
N ASN A 387 22.96 8.48 -8.49
CA ASN A 387 22.02 8.62 -7.38
C ASN A 387 21.66 10.11 -7.19
N TYR A 388 20.39 10.42 -6.95
CA TYR A 388 19.99 11.81 -6.73
C TYR A 388 18.74 11.95 -5.85
N TRP A 389 18.49 13.17 -5.38
CA TRP A 389 17.26 13.50 -4.65
C TRP A 389 16.28 14.24 -5.55
N LEU A 390 15.16 13.59 -5.84
CA LEU A 390 14.02 14.18 -6.53
C LEU A 390 13.27 15.11 -5.57
N ASN A 391 13.32 16.42 -5.85
CA ASN A 391 12.64 17.43 -5.05
C ASN A 391 11.32 17.80 -5.69
N ILE A 392 10.26 17.74 -4.91
CA ILE A 392 8.89 17.91 -5.38
C ILE A 392 8.15 18.84 -4.44
N SER A 393 7.25 19.63 -5.00
CA SER A 393 6.38 20.51 -4.24
C SER A 393 4.95 19.99 -4.35
N GLY A 394 4.17 20.19 -3.31
CA GLY A 394 2.75 19.86 -3.33
C GLY A 394 1.99 20.57 -2.24
N LYS A 395 0.75 20.13 -2.04
CA LYS A 395 -0.12 20.62 -0.98
C LYS A 395 -0.53 19.49 -0.06
N PHE A 396 -0.35 19.71 1.24
CA PHE A 396 -0.85 18.87 2.30
C PHE A 396 -1.97 19.66 2.97
N MET A 397 -3.22 19.28 2.69
CA MET A 397 -4.40 20.10 3.02
C MET A 397 -4.27 21.53 2.48
N LYS A 398 -4.16 22.53 3.37
CA LYS A 398 -3.97 23.96 3.02
C LYS A 398 -2.49 24.39 2.99
N SER A 399 -1.57 23.56 3.49
CA SER A 399 -0.16 23.91 3.66
C SER A 399 0.69 23.44 2.47
N LYS A 400 1.60 24.30 1.99
CA LYS A 400 2.60 23.92 0.98
C LYS A 400 3.69 23.07 1.63
N PHE A 401 4.10 21.99 0.97
CA PHE A 401 5.20 21.15 1.41
C PHE A 401 6.21 20.94 0.28
N ARG A 402 7.45 20.66 0.68
CA ARG A 402 8.50 20.11 -0.17
C ARG A 402 8.77 18.67 0.25
N ALA A 403 8.63 17.74 -0.68
CA ALA A 403 9.08 16.37 -0.55
C ALA A 403 10.43 16.21 -1.26
N SER A 404 11.32 15.47 -0.66
CA SER A 404 12.59 15.07 -1.26
C SER A 404 12.66 13.56 -1.17
N VAL A 405 12.67 12.88 -2.32
CA VAL A 405 12.70 11.42 -2.44
C VAL A 405 14.02 11.03 -3.06
N TYR A 406 14.75 10.12 -2.43
CA TYR A 406 16.01 9.60 -2.97
C TYR A 406 15.74 8.57 -4.05
N ILE A 407 16.35 8.76 -5.21
CA ILE A 407 16.29 7.85 -6.35
C ILE A 407 17.69 7.23 -6.51
N PRO A 408 17.88 5.97 -6.07
CA PRO A 408 19.14 5.27 -6.25
C PRO A 408 19.30 4.76 -7.69
N LEU A 409 20.55 4.52 -8.08
CA LEU A 409 20.89 3.74 -9.26
C LEU A 409 20.32 2.32 -9.16
N LYS A 410 20.08 1.71 -10.32
CA LYS A 410 19.57 0.34 -10.41
C LYS A 410 20.45 -0.65 -9.65
N GLU A 411 21.78 -0.55 -9.76
CA GLU A 411 22.68 -1.47 -9.03
C GLU A 411 22.56 -1.28 -7.51
N ASN A 412 22.41 -0.04 -7.04
CA ASN A 412 22.28 0.28 -5.62
C ASN A 412 20.95 -0.23 -5.05
N LEU A 413 19.86 -0.06 -5.80
CA LEU A 413 18.54 -0.59 -5.47
C LEU A 413 18.53 -2.13 -5.40
N ILE A 414 19.31 -2.81 -6.26
CA ILE A 414 19.43 -4.27 -6.20
C ILE A 414 20.27 -4.69 -4.99
N THR A 415 21.42 -4.05 -4.77
CA THR A 415 22.39 -4.50 -3.76
C THR A 415 21.89 -4.31 -2.32
N SER A 416 21.14 -3.25 -2.03
CA SER A 416 20.64 -2.98 -0.68
C SER A 416 19.23 -2.38 -0.69
N ASN A 417 18.45 -2.65 0.37
CA ASN A 417 17.17 -1.99 0.61
C ASN A 417 17.33 -0.63 1.33
N ARG A 418 18.56 -0.14 1.44
CA ARG A 418 18.91 1.11 2.09
C ARG A 418 20.16 1.68 1.46
N THR A 419 20.22 2.98 1.33
CA THR A 419 21.42 3.67 0.87
C THR A 419 22.38 3.87 2.03
N LYS A 420 23.62 3.40 1.84
CA LYS A 420 24.75 3.84 2.66
C LYS A 420 25.19 5.18 2.07
N PHE A 421 24.69 6.29 2.60
CA PHE A 421 25.05 7.61 2.08
C PHE A 421 26.55 7.84 2.25
N GLU A 422 27.31 7.77 1.16
CA GLU A 422 28.75 8.02 1.14
C GLU A 422 29.07 9.44 0.65
N ASP A 423 28.22 9.99 -0.24
CA ASP A 423 28.38 11.36 -0.74
C ASP A 423 28.13 12.36 0.39
N LYS A 424 29.07 13.31 0.54
CA LYS A 424 29.00 14.38 1.53
C LYS A 424 27.67 15.13 1.50
N LYS A 425 27.09 15.38 0.33
CA LYS A 425 25.79 16.08 0.18
C LYS A 425 24.63 15.28 0.76
N ASP A 426 24.70 13.96 0.70
CA ASP A 426 23.66 13.08 1.22
C ASP A 426 23.79 12.91 2.73
N LEU A 427 25.01 12.75 3.25
CA LEU A 427 25.29 12.80 4.70
C LEU A 427 24.81 14.11 5.34
N LEU A 428 24.99 15.23 4.65
CA LEU A 428 24.49 16.53 5.10
C LEU A 428 22.95 16.60 5.12
N LYS A 429 22.25 15.88 4.24
CA LYS A 429 20.77 15.78 4.27
C LYS A 429 20.30 14.87 5.39
N GLU A 430 20.96 13.73 5.59
CA GLU A 430 20.67 12.85 6.72
C GLU A 430 20.81 13.61 8.04
N ARG A 431 21.90 14.34 8.23
CA ARG A 431 22.10 15.20 9.40
C ARG A 431 21.00 16.25 9.56
N HIS A 432 20.59 16.89 8.46
CA HIS A 432 19.50 17.86 8.47
C HIS A 432 18.21 17.23 9.01
N ILE A 433 17.87 16.01 8.58
CA ILE A 433 16.67 15.29 9.04
C ILE A 433 16.81 14.87 10.51
N GLN A 434 17.96 14.34 10.92
CA GLN A 434 18.25 13.90 12.29
C GLN A 434 18.16 15.03 13.32
N ILE A 435 18.58 16.24 12.94
CA ILE A 435 18.44 17.41 13.81
C ILE A 435 17.00 17.90 13.81
N LEU A 436 16.41 18.06 12.62
CA LEU A 436 15.07 18.63 12.47
C LEU A 436 14.01 17.77 13.17
N CYS A 437 14.16 16.44 13.20
CA CYS A 437 13.21 15.56 13.88
C CYS A 437 13.14 15.77 15.40
N ARG A 438 14.11 16.46 16.01
CA ARG A 438 14.13 16.75 17.45
C ARG A 438 13.65 18.17 17.77
N LEU A 439 13.40 19.00 16.75
CA LEU A 439 13.13 20.43 16.92
C LEU A 439 11.67 20.76 16.64
N HIS A 440 11.02 21.32 17.66
CA HIS A 440 9.62 21.74 17.59
C HIS A 440 9.53 23.19 18.08
N HIS A 441 9.46 24.13 17.14
CA HIS A 441 9.38 25.56 17.45
C HIS A 441 8.58 26.29 16.36
N PRO A 442 7.78 27.33 16.67
CA PRO A 442 7.01 28.08 15.68
C PRO A 442 7.87 28.71 14.57
N ASN A 443 9.09 29.15 14.88
CA ASN A 443 10.03 29.73 13.91
C ASN A 443 11.04 28.74 13.32
N ILE A 444 10.79 27.43 13.42
CA ILE A 444 11.58 26.38 12.75
C ILE A 444 10.67 25.61 11.80
N VAL A 445 11.19 25.29 10.61
CA VAL A 445 10.44 24.55 9.59
C VAL A 445 9.90 23.24 10.17
N THR A 446 8.65 22.91 9.86
CA THR A 446 8.08 21.65 10.35
C THR A 446 8.47 20.49 9.42
N LEU A 447 9.04 19.42 10.00
CA LEU A 447 9.22 18.12 9.32
C LEU A 447 7.93 17.33 9.47
N TYR A 448 7.22 17.08 8.37
CA TYR A 448 5.96 16.36 8.37
C TYR A 448 6.16 14.84 8.40
N ALA A 449 7.13 14.33 7.66
CA ALA A 449 7.43 12.90 7.63
C ALA A 449 8.82 12.61 7.07
N PHE A 450 9.38 11.46 7.40
CA PHE A 450 10.59 10.96 6.77
C PHE A 450 10.69 9.43 6.84
N ASN A 451 11.53 8.88 5.98
CA ASN A 451 12.01 7.50 6.03
C ASN A 451 13.48 7.51 5.60
N MET A 452 14.39 7.09 6.48
CA MET A 452 15.82 6.97 6.20
C MET A 452 16.37 5.58 6.56
N ASP A 453 15.49 4.70 7.04
CA ASP A 453 15.84 3.37 7.55
C ASP A 453 15.78 2.34 6.41
N CYS A 454 14.93 2.55 5.40
CA CYS A 454 14.84 1.71 4.21
C CYS A 454 14.31 2.49 3.00
N MET A 455 14.34 1.89 1.82
CA MET A 455 13.74 2.44 0.61
C MET A 455 12.19 2.38 0.65
N PRO A 456 11.48 3.34 0.02
CA PRO A 456 12.02 4.58 -0.52
C PRO A 456 12.48 5.51 0.62
N GLU A 457 13.67 6.09 0.46
CA GLU A 457 14.20 7.07 1.41
C GLU A 457 13.68 8.45 1.05
N PHE A 458 13.07 9.14 2.00
CA PHE A 458 12.45 10.44 1.74
C PHE A 458 12.35 11.31 2.99
N TYR A 459 12.14 12.60 2.79
CA TYR A 459 11.62 13.49 3.82
C TYR A 459 10.66 14.52 3.22
N ILE A 460 9.67 14.92 4.00
CA ILE A 460 8.61 15.84 3.63
C ILE A 460 8.58 16.92 4.70
N GLN A 461 8.75 18.17 4.30
CA GLN A 461 8.78 19.31 5.21
C GLN A 461 8.01 20.50 4.66
N GLU A 462 7.76 21.47 5.52
CA GLU A 462 7.14 22.74 5.17
C GLU A 462 7.94 23.50 4.10
N GLN A 463 7.21 24.13 3.18
CA GLN A 463 7.77 24.92 2.08
C GLN A 463 7.33 26.38 2.19
N SER A 464 8.16 27.27 1.65
CA SER A 464 7.87 28.70 1.46
C SER A 464 6.47 28.91 0.85
N SER A 465 5.72 29.87 1.40
CA SER A 465 4.42 30.29 0.83
C SER A 465 4.56 31.00 -0.50
N GLU A 466 5.72 31.63 -0.72
CA GLU A 466 6.04 32.48 -1.87
C GLU A 466 6.45 31.64 -3.08
N GLU A 467 5.73 31.79 -4.19
CA GLU A 467 5.90 30.93 -5.38
C GLU A 467 7.24 31.15 -6.09
N ASN A 468 7.72 32.39 -6.08
CA ASN A 468 8.95 32.78 -6.78
C ASN A 468 10.19 32.79 -5.88
N SER A 469 10.08 32.35 -4.62
CA SER A 469 11.18 32.49 -3.64
C SER A 469 11.36 31.20 -2.84
N LYS A 470 12.53 30.56 -2.96
CA LYS A 470 12.85 29.33 -2.22
C LYS A 470 13.31 29.59 -0.79
N ASN A 471 13.77 30.80 -0.49
CA ASN A 471 14.28 31.24 0.81
C ASN A 471 14.10 32.76 0.99
N LEU A 472 14.37 33.26 2.20
CA LEU A 472 14.20 34.67 2.56
C LEU A 472 15.15 35.58 1.76
N GLN A 473 16.38 35.19 1.45
CA GLN A 473 17.27 35.99 0.62
C GLN A 473 16.67 36.27 -0.76
N GLN A 474 16.17 35.24 -1.45
CA GLN A 474 15.51 35.40 -2.74
C GLN A 474 14.23 36.24 -2.62
N TYR A 475 13.46 36.05 -1.55
CA TYR A 475 12.26 36.85 -1.29
C TYR A 475 12.59 38.34 -1.17
N LEU A 476 13.63 38.69 -0.41
CA LEU A 476 14.04 40.09 -0.21
C LEU A 476 14.53 40.71 -1.52
N VAL A 477 15.35 40.01 -2.30
CA VAL A 477 15.82 40.47 -3.62
C VAL A 477 14.66 40.67 -4.60
N ASN A 478 13.74 39.69 -4.67
CA ASN A 478 12.57 39.79 -5.54
C ASN A 478 11.64 40.94 -5.13
N LYS A 479 11.54 41.23 -3.83
CA LYS A 479 10.74 42.34 -3.30
C LYS A 479 11.39 43.70 -3.57
N SER A 480 12.72 43.80 -3.50
CA SER A 480 13.42 45.05 -3.80
C SER A 480 13.42 45.39 -5.29
N GLN A 481 13.42 44.38 -6.17
CA GLN A 481 13.38 44.59 -7.63
C GLN A 481 11.98 44.98 -8.15
N ASN A 482 10.92 44.66 -7.39
CA ASN A 482 9.56 45.05 -7.72
C ASN A 482 9.24 46.39 -7.01
N ASN A 483 9.49 47.51 -7.68
CA ASN A 483 9.47 48.88 -7.14
C ASN A 483 8.25 49.29 -6.27
N ASN A 484 7.12 48.58 -6.34
CA ASN A 484 5.91 48.85 -5.54
C ASN A 484 5.66 47.85 -4.39
N ASN A 485 6.65 47.03 -4.01
CA ASN A 485 6.41 45.90 -3.09
C ASN A 485 7.53 45.67 -2.06
N VAL A 486 8.30 46.70 -1.71
CA VAL A 486 9.39 46.58 -0.72
C VAL A 486 8.82 46.19 0.65
N CYS A 487 9.57 45.38 1.40
CA CYS A 487 9.17 45.00 2.76
C CYS A 487 9.20 46.23 3.68
N THR A 488 8.12 46.42 4.45
CA THR A 488 8.09 47.49 5.47
C THR A 488 9.12 47.22 6.56
N THR A 489 9.60 48.28 7.23
CA THR A 489 10.49 48.15 8.40
C THR A 489 9.89 47.24 9.47
N LYS A 490 8.58 47.31 9.70
CA LYS A 490 7.85 46.42 10.63
C LYS A 490 8.00 44.95 10.24
N THR A 491 7.82 44.62 8.95
CA THR A 491 7.98 43.25 8.45
C THR A 491 9.43 42.77 8.62
N LEU A 492 10.42 43.62 8.32
CA LEU A 492 11.83 43.28 8.47
C LEU A 492 12.22 43.03 9.93
N ILE A 493 11.74 43.86 10.86
CA ILE A 493 11.92 43.65 12.30
C ILE A 493 11.28 42.33 12.74
N GLN A 494 10.06 42.03 12.26
CA GLN A 494 9.42 40.75 12.58
C GLN A 494 10.23 39.55 12.07
N PHE A 495 10.80 39.63 10.86
CA PHE A 495 11.68 38.57 10.35
C PHE A 495 12.92 38.37 11.23
N LEU A 496 13.51 39.46 11.73
CA LEU A 496 14.66 39.40 12.63
C LEU A 496 14.28 38.75 13.97
N LEU A 497 13.13 39.12 14.55
CA LEU A 497 12.64 38.54 15.80
C LEU A 497 12.36 37.03 15.66
N ASP A 498 11.69 36.63 14.59
CA ASP A 498 11.42 35.23 14.27
C ASP A 498 12.72 34.43 14.12
N ALA A 499 13.70 34.99 13.38
CA ALA A 499 15.00 34.37 13.20
C ALA A 499 15.77 34.24 14.52
N ALA A 500 15.80 35.30 15.33
CA ALA A 500 16.45 35.30 16.64
C ALA A 500 15.81 34.28 17.59
N ALA A 501 14.49 34.16 17.61
CA ALA A 501 13.77 33.16 18.41
C ALA A 501 14.14 31.73 17.99
N ALA A 502 14.21 31.44 16.68
CA ALA A 502 14.62 30.14 16.17
C ALA A 502 16.06 29.78 16.55
N VAL A 503 17.00 30.73 16.42
CA VAL A 503 18.41 30.53 16.76
C VAL A 503 18.59 30.34 18.26
N LYS A 504 17.92 31.17 19.08
CA LYS A 504 17.93 31.02 20.53
C LYS A 504 17.46 29.62 20.94
N PHE A 505 16.32 29.17 20.38
CA PHE A 505 15.81 27.83 20.66
C PHE A 505 16.81 26.72 20.30
N CYS A 506 17.51 26.84 19.17
CA CYS A 506 18.55 25.88 18.80
C CYS A 506 19.70 25.88 19.83
N HIS A 507 20.15 27.06 20.26
CA HIS A 507 21.22 27.19 21.26
C HIS A 507 20.79 26.64 22.63
N ASP A 508 19.55 26.86 23.05
CA ASP A 508 18.98 26.28 24.28
C ASP A 508 18.95 24.73 24.23
N LYS A 509 18.95 24.14 23.02
CA LYS A 509 19.06 22.70 22.77
C LYS A 509 20.50 22.24 22.48
N ASN A 510 21.50 23.09 22.73
CA ASN A 510 22.92 22.82 22.46
C ASN A 510 23.22 22.53 20.99
N ILE A 511 22.49 23.13 20.06
CA ILE A 511 22.69 22.98 18.61
C ILE A 511 23.34 24.23 18.05
N ILE A 512 24.53 24.07 17.44
CA ILE A 512 25.24 25.14 16.74
C ILE A 512 24.96 25.05 15.25
N LEU A 513 24.34 26.07 14.66
CA LEU A 513 23.87 26.04 13.25
C LEU A 513 24.99 26.16 12.20
N ARG A 514 26.03 26.96 12.48
CA ARG A 514 27.23 27.21 11.64
C ARG A 514 27.02 27.79 10.23
N ASP A 515 25.78 28.03 9.80
CA ASP A 515 25.45 28.62 8.50
C ASP A 515 24.17 29.47 8.59
N ILE A 516 24.21 30.51 9.41
CA ILE A 516 23.08 31.42 9.61
C ILE A 516 23.20 32.56 8.60
N THR A 517 22.41 32.49 7.54
CA THR A 517 22.27 33.54 6.52
C THR A 517 20.79 33.74 6.19
N ALA A 518 20.42 34.81 5.47
CA ALA A 518 19.06 34.97 4.98
C ALA A 518 18.60 33.79 4.09
N ALA A 519 19.53 33.07 3.43
CA ALA A 519 19.17 31.86 2.68
C ALA A 519 18.81 30.67 3.57
N SER A 520 19.08 30.71 4.87
CA SER A 520 18.78 29.65 5.84
C SER A 520 17.34 29.67 6.35
N PHE A 521 16.59 30.73 6.03
CA PHE A 521 15.19 30.90 6.41
C PHE A 521 14.26 30.83 5.20
N ILE A 522 13.01 30.44 5.43
CA ILE A 522 11.91 30.49 4.45
C ILE A 522 10.81 31.43 4.95
N VAL A 523 10.09 32.05 4.03
CA VAL A 523 8.90 32.86 4.33
C VAL A 523 7.69 31.93 4.29
N VAL A 524 7.01 31.78 5.42
CA VAL A 524 5.86 30.85 5.56
C VAL A 524 4.53 31.58 5.43
N ASN A 525 4.50 32.86 5.78
CA ASN A 525 3.42 33.79 5.47
C ASN A 525 4.01 35.19 5.32
N LYS A 526 3.21 36.18 4.90
CA LYS A 526 3.68 37.53 4.55
C LYS A 526 4.55 38.21 5.63
N ASN A 527 4.40 37.85 6.90
CA ASN A 527 5.08 38.49 8.03
C ASN A 527 5.83 37.49 8.94
N SER A 528 6.09 36.26 8.50
CA SER A 528 6.79 35.28 9.34
C SER A 528 7.79 34.44 8.56
N VAL A 529 8.93 34.22 9.22
CA VAL A 529 10.00 33.38 8.70
C VAL A 529 10.29 32.21 9.62
N LYS A 530 10.75 31.12 9.02
CA LYS A 530 11.18 29.93 9.75
C LYS A 530 12.56 29.48 9.30
N LEU A 531 13.39 29.08 10.26
CA LEU A 531 14.68 28.46 10.01
C LEU A 531 14.49 27.09 9.35
N SER A 532 15.11 26.86 8.19
CA SER A 532 14.88 25.66 7.39
C SER A 532 16.13 24.87 7.02
N LYS A 533 17.34 25.36 7.35
CA LYS A 533 18.60 24.71 6.97
C LYS A 533 19.39 24.28 8.20
N PHE A 534 19.60 22.96 8.33
CA PHE A 534 20.38 22.35 9.42
C PHE A 534 21.53 21.47 8.92
N ARG A 535 21.86 21.53 7.62
CA ARG A 535 22.85 20.66 6.98
C ARG A 535 24.23 20.76 7.65
N LEU A 536 24.64 21.95 8.04
CA LEU A 536 25.91 22.22 8.70
C LEU A 536 25.81 22.26 10.23
N ALA A 537 24.63 22.07 10.80
CA ALA A 537 24.45 22.16 12.25
C ALA A 537 25.18 21.02 12.99
N ILE A 538 25.55 21.25 14.25
CA ILE A 538 26.12 20.26 15.18
C ILE A 538 25.25 20.24 16.43
N ASP A 539 24.90 19.04 16.90
CA ASP A 539 24.27 18.80 18.19
C ASP A 539 25.37 18.46 19.21
N LEU A 540 25.58 19.31 20.22
CA LEU A 540 26.58 19.10 21.27
C LEU A 540 26.06 18.23 22.42
N ALA A 541 24.74 18.10 22.59
CA ALA A 541 24.13 17.30 23.65
C ALA A 541 24.05 15.81 23.26
N GLY A 542 23.88 15.53 21.96
CA GLY A 542 23.99 14.19 21.43
C GLY A 542 25.44 13.74 21.37
N LYS A 543 25.85 12.79 22.22
CA LYS A 543 27.04 11.94 21.97
C LYS A 543 26.82 11.12 20.68
N MET A 544 26.79 11.74 19.51
CA MET A 544 27.09 11.04 18.28
C MET A 544 28.60 10.99 18.15
N GLN A 545 29.15 9.78 18.14
CA GLN A 545 30.51 9.52 17.70
C GLN A 545 30.67 10.09 16.29
N ILE A 546 31.19 11.31 16.21
CA ILE A 546 31.71 11.86 14.97
C ILE A 546 32.93 11.01 14.65
N LYS A 547 32.79 10.00 13.79
CA LYS A 547 33.92 9.61 12.95
C LYS A 547 34.27 10.87 12.17
N GLN A 548 35.38 11.50 12.53
CA GLN A 548 35.91 12.65 11.83
C GLN A 548 36.08 12.24 10.36
N ILE A 549 35.28 12.83 9.49
CA ILE A 549 35.54 12.83 8.05
C ILE A 549 36.53 13.97 7.86
N VAL A 550 37.81 13.61 7.77
CA VAL A 550 38.88 14.47 7.26
C VAL A 550 38.75 14.56 5.75
#